data_AF-A0A540LI50-F1
#
_entry.id   AF-A0A540LI50-F1
#
_cell.length_a   1.000
_cell.length_b   1.000
_cell.length_c   1.000
_cell.angle_alpha   90.00
_cell.angle_beta   90.00
_cell.angle_gamma   90.00
#
_symmetry.space_group_name_H-M   'P 1'
#
loop_
_entity.id
_entity.type
_entity.pdbx_description
1 polymer ?
#
loop_
_entity_poly.entity_id
_entity_poly.type
_entity_poly.pdbx_seq_one_letter_code
_entity_poly.pdbx_strand_id
1 'polypeptide(L)' 'MGTFLLAYLKWVSKNLCARYFEDWAKLADQVFDDAVYQDRIEWELAENVLNGNQRKPNPTSDVVSSTELWRLRTHQEP' A
#
# COMPACT_ATOMS: atom_id res chain seq x y z
N MET A 1 8.34 13.17 -0.24
CA MET A 1 7.17 12.78 0.58
C MET A 1 6.04 12.55 -0.41
N GLY A 2 5.96 11.36 -1.03
CA GLY A 2 5.05 11.13 -2.17
C GLY A 2 4.62 9.67 -2.34
N THR A 3 5.50 8.71 -2.05
CA THR A 3 5.31 7.28 -2.38
C THR A 3 4.30 6.49 -1.55
N PHE A 4 3.54 7.15 -0.67
CA PHE A 4 2.50 6.50 0.13
C PHE A 4 1.13 6.56 -0.55
N LEU A 5 0.85 7.62 -1.32
CA LEU A 5 -0.48 7.87 -1.85
C LEU A 5 -0.84 6.87 -2.97
N LEU A 6 0.06 6.65 -3.93
CA LEU A 6 -0.16 5.69 -5.01
C LEU A 6 -0.21 4.24 -4.51
N ALA A 7 0.68 3.87 -3.59
CA ALA A 7 0.73 2.52 -3.03
C ALA A 7 -0.55 2.21 -2.22
N TYR A 8 -1.01 3.17 -1.42
CA TYR A 8 -2.25 3.04 -0.66
C TYR A 8 -3.47 2.99 -1.58
N LEU A 9 -3.54 3.84 -2.61
CA LEU A 9 -4.67 3.84 -3.55
C LEU A 9 -4.74 2.53 -4.35
N LYS A 10 -3.60 2.00 -4.80
CA LYS A 10 -3.52 0.66 -5.41
C LYS A 10 -3.96 -0.44 -4.45
N TRP A 11 -3.60 -0.32 -3.17
CA TRP A 11 -4.03 -1.26 -2.15
C TRP A 11 -5.55 -1.19 -1.94
N VAL A 12 -6.13 0.03 -1.92
CA VAL A 12 -7.56 0.26 -1.77
C VAL A 12 -8.34 -0.38 -2.93
N SER A 13 -7.97 -0.07 -4.18
CA SER A 13 -8.60 -0.67 -5.37
C SER A 13 -8.56 -2.22 -5.33
N LYS A 14 -7.41 -2.80 -4.95
CA LYS A 14 -7.24 -4.26 -4.94
C LYS A 14 -7.91 -5.00 -3.78
N ASN A 15 -7.97 -4.42 -2.58
CA ASN A 15 -8.32 -5.15 -1.35
C ASN A 15 -9.72 -4.83 -0.82
N LEU A 16 -10.35 -3.72 -1.22
CA LEU A 16 -11.65 -3.29 -0.70
C LEU A 16 -12.84 -3.75 -1.55
N CYS A 17 -12.64 -4.66 -2.51
CA CYS A 17 -13.67 -5.15 -3.43
C CYS A 17 -14.69 -6.13 -2.79
N ALA A 18 -15.05 -5.94 -1.51
CA ALA A 18 -16.00 -6.79 -0.81
C ALA A 18 -17.03 -5.99 0.02
N ARG A 19 -18.31 -6.28 -0.24
CA ARG A 19 -19.52 -6.03 0.57
C ARG A 19 -19.82 -4.57 0.95
N TYR A 20 -18.99 -3.95 1.79
CA TYR A 20 -19.25 -2.61 2.36
C TYR A 20 -18.33 -1.52 1.80
N PHE A 21 -17.28 -1.91 1.09
CA PHE A 21 -16.25 -0.98 0.62
C PHE A 21 -16.07 -0.97 -0.90
N GLU A 22 -16.99 -1.62 -1.62
CA GLU A 22 -16.99 -1.67 -3.08
C GLU A 22 -17.03 -0.26 -3.70
N ASP A 23 -17.75 0.67 -3.08
CA ASP A 23 -17.81 2.06 -3.53
C ASP A 23 -16.45 2.76 -3.45
N TRP A 24 -15.63 2.42 -2.44
CA TRP A 24 -14.27 2.95 -2.33
C TRP A 24 -13.33 2.36 -3.37
N ALA A 25 -13.50 1.08 -3.72
CA ALA A 25 -12.75 0.46 -4.82
C ALA A 25 -13.11 1.13 -6.15
N LYS A 26 -14.41 1.34 -6.43
CA LYS A 26 -14.88 2.04 -7.63
C LYS A 26 -14.37 3.49 -7.72
N LEU A 27 -14.38 4.22 -6.61
CA LEU A 27 -13.84 5.58 -6.56
C LEU A 27 -12.32 5.59 -6.78
N ALA A 28 -11.59 4.61 -6.25
CA ALA A 28 -10.17 4.48 -6.50
C ALA A 28 -9.87 4.21 -7.98
N ASP A 29 -10.65 3.34 -8.63
CA ASP A 29 -10.53 3.05 -10.06
C ASP A 29 -10.83 4.29 -10.90
N GLN A 30 -11.88 5.06 -10.56
CA GLN A 30 -12.19 6.33 -11.24
C GLN A 30 -11.06 7.36 -11.10
N VAL A 31 -10.41 7.43 -9.94
CA VAL A 31 -9.27 8.31 -9.72
C VAL A 31 -8.05 7.86 -10.54
N PHE A 32 -7.90 6.56 -10.83
CA PHE A 32 -6.85 6.09 -11.74
C PHE A 32 -7.08 6.46 -13.20
N ASP A 33 -8.34 6.60 -13.61
CA ASP A 33 -8.72 7.02 -14.97
C ASP A 33 -8.69 8.54 -15.16
N ASP A 34 -8.60 9.31 -14.08
CA ASP A 34 -8.52 10.78 -14.13
C ASP A 34 -7.16 11.27 -14.66
N ALA A 35 -7.19 12.08 -15.72
CA ALA A 35 -5.99 12.56 -16.39
C ALA A 35 -5.08 13.42 -15.49
N VAL A 36 -5.65 14.22 -14.58
CA VAL A 36 -4.87 15.04 -13.64
C VAL A 36 -4.16 14.14 -12.61
N TYR A 37 -4.81 13.05 -12.22
CA TYR A 37 -4.20 12.08 -11.32
C TYR A 37 -3.11 11.25 -12.02
N GLN A 38 -3.27 10.94 -13.31
CA GLN A 38 -2.22 10.28 -14.11
C GLN A 38 -0.93 11.11 -14.17
N ASP A 39 -1.04 12.41 -14.43
CA ASP A 39 0.11 13.32 -14.38
C ASP A 39 0.81 13.26 -13.01
N ARG A 40 0.03 13.17 -11.92
CA ARG A 40 0.57 13.05 -10.57
C ARG A 40 1.31 11.73 -10.34
N ILE A 41 0.83 10.63 -10.92
CA ILE A 41 1.51 9.32 -10.89
C ILE A 41 2.84 9.41 -11.61
N GLU A 42 2.87 10.01 -12.79
CA GLU A 42 4.10 10.21 -13.57
C GLU A 42 5.12 11.06 -12.81
N TRP A 43 4.66 12.13 -12.15
CA TRP A 43 5.50 12.96 -11.29
C TRP A 43 6.05 12.20 -10.08
N GLU A 44 5.26 11.34 -9.44
CA GLU A 44 5.71 10.51 -8.31
C GLU A 44 6.76 9.47 -8.76
N LEU A 45 6.56 8.88 -9.94
CA LEU A 45 7.52 7.96 -10.56
C LEU A 45 8.83 8.67 -10.89
N ALA A 46 8.77 9.84 -11.51
CA ALA A 46 9.93 10.65 -11.81
C ALA A 46 10.67 11.07 -10.53
N GLU A 47 9.94 11.50 -9.49
CA GLU A 47 10.51 11.84 -8.18
C GLU A 47 11.23 10.64 -7.55
N ASN A 48 10.65 9.43 -7.65
CA ASN A 48 11.26 8.21 -7.09
C ASN A 48 12.55 7.81 -7.84
N VAL A 49 12.59 8.01 -9.15
CA VAL A 49 13.80 7.79 -9.98
C VAL A 49 14.88 8.81 -9.61
N LEU A 50 14.52 10.09 -9.50
CA LEU A 50 15.45 11.17 -9.16
C LEU A 50 16.00 11.06 -7.74
N ASN A 51 15.18 10.64 -6.77
CA ASN A 51 15.61 10.41 -5.40
C ASN A 51 16.35 9.08 -5.19
N GLY A 52 16.62 8.31 -6.26
CA GLY A 52 17.43 7.11 -6.20
C GLY A 52 16.87 6.07 -5.22
N ASN A 53 15.58 5.77 -5.30
CA ASN A 53 14.92 4.64 -4.63
C ASN A 53 15.43 4.36 -3.19
N GLN A 54 15.12 5.24 -2.22
CA GLN A 54 15.40 4.97 -0.79
C GLN A 54 14.62 3.78 -0.20
N ARG A 55 13.72 3.17 -0.97
CA ARG A 55 13.09 1.90 -0.58
C ARG A 55 13.91 0.74 -1.13
N LYS A 56 14.98 0.38 -0.41
CA LYS A 56 15.41 -1.03 -0.41
C LYS A 56 14.20 -1.84 0.06
N PRO A 57 13.67 -2.82 -0.69
CA PRO A 57 12.80 -3.80 -0.09
C PRO A 57 13.64 -4.52 0.97
N ASN A 58 13.38 -4.25 2.25
CA ASN A 58 13.94 -5.07 3.30
C ASN A 58 13.21 -6.43 3.15
N PRO A 59 13.90 -7.53 2.79
CA PRO A 59 13.25 -8.81 2.53
C PRO A 59 12.75 -9.51 3.81
N THR A 60 12.52 -8.77 4.89
CA THR A 60 12.20 -9.32 6.22
C THR A 60 10.88 -8.82 6.81
N SER A 61 10.04 -8.09 6.06
CA SER A 61 8.76 -7.61 6.60
C SER A 61 7.53 -8.41 6.18
N ASP A 62 7.65 -9.34 5.23
CA ASP A 62 6.56 -10.26 4.91
C ASP A 62 6.84 -11.62 5.57
N VAL A 63 5.85 -12.12 6.30
CA VAL A 63 5.81 -13.37 7.09
C VAL A 63 6.31 -13.27 8.54
N VAL A 64 5.76 -12.31 9.29
CA VAL A 64 5.20 -12.67 10.59
C VAL A 64 3.69 -12.53 10.47
N SER A 65 3.03 -13.63 10.14
CA SER A 65 1.57 -13.71 10.19
C SER A 65 1.12 -13.34 11.61
N SER A 66 0.06 -12.55 11.75
CA SER A 66 -0.53 -12.20 13.06
C SER A 66 -0.84 -13.41 13.95
N THR A 67 -0.86 -14.62 13.40
CA THR A 67 -0.98 -15.89 14.12
C THR A 67 0.28 -16.31 14.91
N GLU A 68 1.47 -15.82 14.54
CA GLU A 68 2.73 -16.08 15.25
C GLU A 68 2.95 -15.10 16.42
N LEU A 69 2.42 -13.87 16.31
CA LEU A 69 2.49 -12.85 17.37
C LEU A 69 1.73 -13.25 18.64
N TRP A 70 0.61 -13.96 18.50
CA TRP A 70 -0.13 -14.46 19.67
C TRP A 70 0.60 -15.59 20.40
N ARG A 71 1.41 -16.40 19.69
CA ARG A 71 2.16 -17.50 20.31
C ARG A 71 3.35 -17.02 21.14
N LEU A 72 4.02 -15.96 20.71
CA LEU A 72 5.14 -15.35 21.45
C LEU A 72 4.67 -14.63 22.73
N ARG A 73 3.43 -14.13 22.75
CA ARG A 73 2.88 -13.41 23.91
C ARG A 73 2.38 -14.34 25.04
N THR A 74 2.04 -15.59 24.73
CA THR A 74 1.41 -16.50 25.72
C THR A 74 2.38 -17.43 26.43
N HIS A 75 3.66 -17.45 26.06
CA HIS A 75 4.65 -18.38 26.64
C HIS A 75 5.67 -17.75 27.59
N GLN A 76 5.44 -16.51 28.01
CA GLN A 76 6.26 -15.90 29.05
C GLN A 76 5.47 -15.85 30.35
N GLU A 77 5.63 -16.90 31.16
CA GLU A 77 5.78 -16.91 32.63
C GLU A 77 5.52 -18.32 33.18
N PRO A 78 6.06 -18.68 34.35
CA PRO A 78 6.72 -17.81 35.36
C PRO A 78 8.25 -17.87 35.39
#